data_AF-A0A8T2MRL9-F1
#
_entry.id   AF-A0A8T2MRL9-F1
#
_cell.length_a   1.000
_cell.length_b   1.000
_cell.length_c   1.000
_cell.angle_alpha   90.00
_cell.angle_beta   90.00
_cell.angle_gamma   90.00
#
_symmetry.space_group_name_H-M   'P 1'
#
loop_
_entity.id
_entity.type
_entity.pdbx_description
1 polymer ?
#
loop_
_entity_poly.entity_id
_entity_poly.type
_entity_poly.pdbx_seq_one_letter_code
_entity_poly.pdbx_strand_id
1 'polypeptide(L)'
;MEPSSLDFRPDDELLWFFHNKKTEISCINQPHIFLNQLRDYDLVQEDVYKKVNRMKSQQQRERMLYQILDRLETDQPNRIRTFWKCVFKPHILQRYPELSSLKDSLMEGQYEPSLGLPPEHRQSVLCGGALGTVLTQPAL
;
A
#
# COMPACT_ATOMS: atom_id res chain seq x y z
N MET A 1 21.29 -4.96 -11.43
CA MET A 1 20.32 -4.85 -10.32
C MET A 1 19.03 -5.38 -10.90
N GLU A 2 18.60 -6.56 -10.49
CA GLU A 2 17.41 -7.21 -11.05
C GLU A 2 16.17 -6.32 -10.82
N PRO A 3 15.27 -6.21 -11.82
CA PRO A 3 14.03 -5.45 -11.65
C PRO A 3 13.21 -6.05 -10.50
N SER A 4 12.81 -5.20 -9.57
CA SER A 4 11.93 -5.59 -8.47
C SER A 4 10.51 -5.83 -8.98
N SER A 5 9.70 -6.62 -8.29
CA SER A 5 8.28 -6.82 -8.64
C SER A 5 7.48 -5.50 -8.74
N LEU A 6 7.92 -4.46 -8.03
CA LEU A 6 7.40 -3.11 -8.10
C LEU A 6 7.64 -2.44 -9.46
N ASP A 7 8.71 -2.79 -10.17
CA ASP A 7 9.07 -2.21 -11.47
C ASP A 7 8.05 -2.54 -12.58
N PHE A 8 7.24 -3.57 -12.39
CA PHE A 8 6.22 -4.00 -13.35
C PHE A 8 4.82 -3.43 -13.10
N ARG A 9 4.58 -2.78 -11.94
CA ARG A 9 3.27 -2.15 -11.65
C ARG A 9 3.17 -0.76 -12.27
N PRO A 10 2.03 -0.34 -12.85
CA PRO A 10 1.84 1.02 -13.33
C PRO A 10 1.90 2.06 -12.20
N ASP A 11 2.40 3.27 -12.49
CA ASP A 11 2.48 4.35 -11.49
C ASP A 11 1.10 4.77 -10.97
N ASP A 12 0.05 4.71 -11.79
CA ASP A 12 -1.33 5.04 -11.37
C ASP A 12 -1.88 4.05 -10.34
N GLU A 13 -1.51 2.77 -10.47
CA GLU A 13 -1.87 1.74 -9.48
C GLU A 13 -1.14 1.99 -8.16
N LEU A 14 0.15 2.33 -8.23
CA LEU A 14 0.96 2.69 -7.08
C LEU A 14 0.42 3.94 -6.36
N LEU A 15 -0.06 4.92 -7.11
CA LEU A 15 -0.65 6.16 -6.59
C LEU A 15 -2.01 5.90 -5.97
N TRP A 16 -2.87 5.13 -6.64
CA TRP A 16 -4.16 4.72 -6.09
C TRP A 16 -4.00 3.93 -4.79
N PHE A 17 -3.06 2.97 -4.75
CA PHE A 17 -2.80 2.22 -3.53
C PHE A 17 -2.28 3.13 -2.41
N PHE A 18 -1.38 4.05 -2.74
CA PHE A 18 -0.87 5.04 -1.80
C PHE A 18 -1.98 5.89 -1.20
N HIS A 19 -2.86 6.45 -2.03
CA HIS A 19 -4.01 7.25 -1.61
C HIS A 19 -4.82 6.54 -0.50
N ASN A 20 -5.13 5.26 -0.72
CA ASN A 20 -5.92 4.43 0.19
C ASN A 20 -5.18 4.02 1.48
N LYS A 21 -3.85 4.19 1.52
CA LYS A 21 -2.99 3.67 2.60
C LYS A 21 -2.30 4.77 3.42
N LYS A 22 -2.47 6.05 3.08
CA LYS A 22 -1.87 7.18 3.82
C LYS A 22 -2.16 7.14 5.32
N THR A 23 -3.40 6.85 5.73
CA THR A 23 -3.78 6.76 7.14
C THR A 23 -3.02 5.64 7.86
N GLU A 24 -3.00 4.45 7.26
CA GLU A 24 -2.29 3.29 7.80
C GLU A 24 -0.79 3.57 7.96
N ILE A 25 -0.16 4.15 6.93
CA ILE A 25 1.26 4.55 6.95
C ILE A 25 1.51 5.66 7.98
N SER A 26 0.57 6.58 8.20
CA SER A 26 0.74 7.68 9.15
C SER A 26 0.77 7.21 10.61
N CYS A 27 0.20 6.04 10.90
CA CYS A 27 0.10 5.46 12.24
C CYS A 27 1.35 4.68 12.67
N ILE A 28 2.41 4.62 11.86
CA ILE A 28 3.63 3.89 12.24
C ILE A 28 4.24 4.44 13.53
N ASN A 29 4.70 3.53 14.38
CA ASN A 29 5.29 3.89 15.66
C ASN A 29 6.70 4.43 15.48
N GLN A 30 7.01 5.58 16.09
CA GLN A 30 8.34 6.21 16.01
C GLN A 30 8.83 6.38 14.55
N PRO A 31 8.24 7.29 13.76
CA PRO A 31 8.50 7.44 12.32
C PRO A 31 9.88 8.03 11.96
N HIS A 32 10.79 8.23 12.92
CA HIS A 32 12.08 8.88 12.70
C HIS A 32 12.96 8.22 11.62
N ILE A 33 13.11 6.89 11.61
CA ILE A 33 13.88 6.19 10.59
C ILE A 33 13.17 6.28 9.23
N PHE A 34 11.85 6.14 9.21
CA PHE A 34 11.03 6.34 8.02
C PHE A 34 11.22 7.75 7.44
N LEU A 35 11.18 8.79 8.26
CA LEU A 35 11.35 10.18 7.85
C LEU A 35 12.77 10.49 7.38
N ASN A 36 13.80 9.92 8.03
CA ASN A 36 15.18 10.01 7.55
C ASN A 36 15.27 9.44 6.14
N GLN A 37 14.69 8.25 5.93
CA GLN A 37 14.69 7.59 4.64
C GLN A 37 14.00 8.43 3.57
N LEU A 38 12.82 9.01 3.86
CA LEU A 38 12.15 9.89 2.91
C LEU A 38 12.98 11.14 2.58
N ARG A 39 13.63 11.73 3.57
CA ARG A 39 14.51 12.90 3.38
C ARG A 39 15.73 12.55 2.53
N ASP A 40 16.37 11.41 2.78
CA ASP A 40 17.57 10.99 2.04
C ASP A 40 17.27 10.72 0.54
N TYR A 41 15.98 10.56 0.20
CA TYR A 41 15.46 10.45 -1.16
C TYR A 41 14.84 11.75 -1.68
N ASP A 42 15.03 12.88 -0.99
CA ASP A 42 14.43 14.19 -1.30
C ASP A 42 12.89 14.18 -1.36
N LEU A 43 12.22 13.19 -0.77
CA LEU A 43 10.74 13.10 -0.74
C LEU A 43 10.15 14.00 0.35
N VAL A 44 10.97 14.41 1.32
CA VAL A 44 10.61 15.31 2.41
C VAL A 44 11.67 16.41 2.53
N GLN A 45 11.23 17.66 2.58
CA GLN A 45 12.13 18.80 2.79
C GLN A 45 12.68 18.82 4.22
N GLU A 46 13.91 19.31 4.37
CA GLU A 46 14.65 19.33 5.62
C GLU A 46 13.97 20.14 6.74
N ASP A 47 13.27 21.21 6.39
CA ASP A 47 12.49 22.04 7.33
C ASP A 47 11.30 21.26 7.91
N VAL A 48 10.58 20.51 7.07
CA VAL A 48 9.47 19.65 7.46
C VAL A 48 9.98 18.51 8.35
N TYR A 49 11.08 17.87 7.97
CA TYR A 49 11.75 16.85 8.78
C TYR A 49 12.09 17.38 10.19
N LYS A 50 12.77 18.52 10.27
CA LYS A 50 13.13 19.17 11.55
C LYS A 50 11.91 19.49 12.39
N LYS A 51 10.81 19.92 11.76
CA LYS A 51 9.55 20.21 12.45
C LYS A 51 8.98 18.97 13.12
N VAL A 52 8.90 17.83 12.42
CA VAL A 52 8.38 16.58 12.98
C VAL A 52 9.27 16.05 14.10
N ASN A 53 10.60 16.13 13.94
CA ASN A 53 11.55 15.64 14.94
C ASN A 53 11.47 16.42 16.28
N ARG A 54 11.01 17.66 16.26
CA ARG A 54 10.81 18.49 17.47
C ARG A 54 9.53 18.13 18.22
N MET A 55 8.59 17.43 17.60
CA MET A 55 7.29 17.10 18.20
C MET A 55 7.42 16.04 19.29
N LYS A 56 6.71 16.27 20.39
CA LYS A 56 6.75 15.41 21.58
C LYS A 56 5.63 14.38 21.61
N SER A 57 4.45 14.73 21.10
CA SER A 57 3.31 13.81 21.11
C SER A 57 3.27 12.93 19.87
N GLN A 58 2.85 11.69 20.06
CA GLN A 58 2.68 10.73 18.98
C GLN A 58 1.59 11.19 18.00
N GLN A 59 0.45 11.66 18.51
CA GLN A 59 -0.65 12.18 17.68
C GLN A 59 -0.24 13.36 16.78
N GLN A 60 0.63 14.26 17.26
CA GLN A 60 1.15 15.35 16.42
C GLN A 60 2.05 14.80 15.31
N ARG A 61 2.88 13.79 15.60
CA ARG A 61 3.72 13.15 14.59
C ARG A 61 2.89 12.42 13.54
N GLU A 62 1.85 11.68 13.95
CA GLU A 62 0.92 11.00 13.03
C GLU A 62 0.22 11.99 12.10
N ARG A 63 -0.34 13.08 12.67
CA ARG A 63 -0.98 14.13 11.88
C ARG A 63 -0.02 14.78 10.89
N MET A 64 1.21 15.07 11.31
CA MET A 64 2.22 15.64 10.42
C MET A 64 2.68 14.65 9.35
N LEU A 65 2.82 13.37 9.70
CA LEU A 65 3.18 12.33 8.77
C LEU A 65 2.12 12.17 7.70
N TYR A 66 0.84 12.16 8.10
CA TYR A 66 -0.28 12.17 7.15
C TYR A 66 -0.19 13.37 6.19
N GLN A 67 0.08 14.57 6.70
CA GLN A 67 0.24 15.77 5.86
C GLN A 67 1.43 15.68 4.89
N ILE A 68 2.52 15.05 5.30
CA ILE A 68 3.67 14.78 4.43
C ILE A 68 3.26 13.86 3.28
N LEU A 69 2.57 12.77 3.60
CA LEU A 69 2.11 11.79 2.61
C LEU A 69 1.10 12.43 1.64
N ASP A 70 0.18 13.24 2.16
CA ASP A 70 -0.82 13.96 1.36
C ASP A 70 -0.18 14.96 0.38
N ARG A 71 0.85 15.70 0.83
CA ARG A 71 1.64 16.58 -0.04
C ARG A 71 2.43 15.82 -1.10
N LEU A 72 2.97 14.65 -0.74
CA LEU A 72 3.69 13.82 -1.70
C LEU A 72 2.77 13.38 -2.85
N GLU A 73 1.53 12.98 -2.54
CA GLU A 73 0.53 12.62 -3.55
C GLU A 73 0.14 13.80 -4.45
N THR A 74 -0.08 14.96 -3.85
CA THR A 74 -0.63 16.14 -4.54
C THR A 74 0.42 16.92 -5.31
N ASP A 75 1.59 17.16 -4.70
CA ASP A 75 2.65 18.00 -5.28
C ASP A 75 3.59 17.21 -6.19
N GLN A 76 3.78 15.90 -5.92
CA GLN A 76 4.82 15.08 -6.56
C GLN A 76 4.32 13.65 -6.91
N PRO A 77 3.16 13.48 -7.58
CA PRO A 77 2.60 12.16 -7.88
C PRO A 77 3.56 11.30 -8.73
N ASN A 78 4.33 11.93 -9.61
CA ASN A 78 5.35 11.29 -10.46
C ASN A 78 6.50 10.65 -9.66
N ARG A 79 6.61 10.92 -8.35
CA ARG A 79 7.64 10.34 -7.48
C ARG A 79 7.12 9.16 -6.67
N ILE A 80 5.89 8.71 -6.91
CA ILE A 80 5.28 7.64 -6.12
C ILE A 80 6.07 6.32 -6.20
N ARG A 81 6.63 5.99 -7.37
CA ARG A 81 7.50 4.84 -7.52
C ARG A 81 8.75 4.95 -6.66
N THR A 82 9.37 6.13 -6.64
CA THR A 82 10.53 6.41 -5.79
C THR A 82 10.19 6.25 -4.32
N PHE A 83 9.02 6.72 -3.90
CA PHE A 83 8.50 6.50 -2.55
C PHE A 83 8.41 5.01 -2.22
N TRP A 84 7.77 4.18 -3.05
CA TRP A 84 7.63 2.76 -2.76
C TRP A 84 8.98 2.02 -2.75
N LYS A 85 9.89 2.34 -3.67
CA LYS A 85 11.27 1.81 -3.66
C LYS A 85 12.04 2.18 -2.40
N CYS A 86 11.79 3.38 -1.88
CA CYS A 86 12.38 3.92 -0.67
C CYS A 86 11.84 3.21 0.58
N VAL A 87 10.51 3.06 0.67
CA VAL A 87 9.81 2.47 1.82
C VAL A 87 9.97 0.96 1.91
N PHE A 88 10.06 0.25 0.79
CA PHE A 88 10.19 -1.21 0.77
C PHE A 88 11.63 -1.72 0.84
N LYS A 89 12.56 -0.88 1.29
CA LYS A 89 13.92 -1.34 1.56
C LYS A 89 13.95 -2.31 2.76
N PRO A 90 14.80 -3.35 2.73
CA PRO A 90 14.81 -4.39 3.76
C PRO A 90 14.93 -3.86 5.20
N HIS A 91 15.78 -2.86 5.44
CA HIS A 91 15.98 -2.29 6.77
C HIS A 91 14.77 -1.48 7.27
N ILE A 92 13.99 -0.89 6.38
CA ILE A 92 12.73 -0.21 6.71
C ILE A 92 11.68 -1.24 7.07
N LEU A 93 11.51 -2.28 6.24
CA LEU A 93 10.55 -3.35 6.47
C LEU A 93 10.83 -4.12 7.77
N GLN A 94 12.11 -4.35 8.08
CA GLN A 94 12.51 -4.98 9.34
C GLN A 94 12.14 -4.11 10.56
N ARG A 95 12.20 -2.78 10.41
CA ARG A 95 11.87 -1.85 11.51
C ARG A 95 10.37 -1.68 11.69
N TYR A 96 9.61 -1.75 10.60
CA TYR A 96 8.19 -1.46 10.55
C TYR A 96 7.46 -2.63 9.88
N PRO A 97 7.12 -3.70 10.63
CA PRO A 97 6.44 -4.88 10.09
C PRO A 97 5.13 -4.56 9.37
N GLU A 98 4.42 -3.51 9.80
CA GLU A 98 3.22 -3.00 9.14
C GLU A 98 3.48 -2.60 7.67
N LEU A 99 4.67 -2.08 7.36
CA LEU A 99 5.07 -1.77 5.99
C LEU A 99 5.43 -3.02 5.19
N SER A 100 5.80 -4.12 5.86
CA SER A 100 5.97 -5.42 5.19
C SER A 100 4.61 -5.98 4.78
N SER A 101 3.64 -5.99 5.68
CA SER A 101 2.26 -6.40 5.36
C SER A 101 1.66 -5.54 4.24
N LEU A 102 1.98 -4.24 4.23
CA LEU A 102 1.59 -3.32 3.17
C LEU A 102 2.23 -3.67 1.82
N LYS A 103 3.52 -4.05 1.81
CA LYS A 103 4.21 -4.53 0.61
C LYS A 103 3.57 -5.80 0.10
N ASP A 104 3.32 -6.78 0.96
CA ASP A 104 2.73 -8.06 0.58
C ASP A 104 1.33 -7.85 0.00
N SER A 105 0.53 -7.00 0.66
CA SER A 105 -0.79 -6.55 0.17
C SER A 105 -0.74 -5.93 -1.23
N LEU A 106 0.23 -5.05 -1.47
CA LEU A 106 0.43 -4.48 -2.80
C LEU A 106 0.86 -5.56 -3.81
N MET A 107 1.76 -6.48 -3.43
CA MET A 107 2.29 -7.51 -4.32
C MET A 107 1.29 -8.61 -4.69
N GLU A 108 0.39 -8.98 -3.78
CA GLU A 108 -0.64 -9.98 -4.03
C GLU A 108 -1.76 -9.48 -4.96
N GLY A 109 -1.80 -8.19 -5.28
CA GLY A 109 -2.78 -7.64 -6.21
C GLY A 109 -4.22 -7.76 -5.71
N GLN A 110 -4.44 -7.88 -4.39
CA GLN A 110 -5.78 -7.97 -3.80
C GLN A 110 -6.59 -6.66 -3.89
N TYR A 111 -6.16 -5.73 -4.75
CA TYR A 111 -6.69 -4.39 -4.86
C TYR A 111 -7.02 -4.13 -6.31
N GLU A 112 -8.23 -4.53 -6.71
CA GLU A 112 -8.85 -4.03 -7.92
C GLU A 112 -9.21 -2.56 -7.68
N PRO A 113 -8.54 -1.60 -8.35
CA PRO A 113 -9.08 -0.26 -8.42
C PRO A 113 -10.41 -0.43 -9.12
N SER A 114 -11.51 -0.26 -8.38
CA SER A 114 -12.83 -0.19 -8.98
C SER A 114 -12.91 1.12 -9.76
N LEU A 115 -12.26 1.12 -10.93
CA LEU A 115 -12.73 1.88 -12.09
C LEU A 115 -14.21 1.56 -12.17
N GLY A 116 -15.05 2.59 -12.07
CA GLY A 116 -16.50 2.47 -12.04
C GLY A 116 -17.05 1.83 -13.31
N LEU A 117 -16.87 0.52 -13.44
CA LEU A 117 -17.43 -0.31 -14.49
C LEU A 117 -18.75 -0.90 -13.97
N PRO A 118 -19.82 -0.85 -14.76
CA PRO A 118 -21.09 -1.48 -14.40
C PRO A 118 -20.89 -2.98 -14.13
N PRO A 119 -21.67 -3.56 -13.20
CA PRO A 119 -21.54 -4.97 -12.83
C PRO A 119 -22.17 -5.85 -13.90
N GLU A 120 -21.45 -6.09 -14.97
CA GLU A 120 -21.78 -7.12 -15.94
C GLU A 120 -20.50 -7.84 -16.32
N HIS A 121 -20.51 -9.17 -16.15
CA HIS A 121 -19.39 -10.13 -16.24
C HIS A 121 -18.67 -10.49 -14.93
N ARG A 122 -19.40 -10.56 -13.81
CA ARG A 122 -19.11 -11.60 -12.79
C ARG A 122 -19.44 -12.97 -13.38
N GLN A 123 -18.53 -13.54 -14.17
CA GLN A 123 -18.59 -14.97 -14.47
C GLN A 123 -17.94 -15.74 -13.32
N SER A 124 -18.80 -16.54 -12.68
CA SER A 124 -18.51 -17.48 -11.62
C SER A 124 -17.33 -18.40 -11.94
N VAL A 125 -16.38 -18.50 -11.01
CA VAL A 125 -15.60 -19.73 -10.84
C VAL A 125 -16.10 -20.40 -9.56
N LEU A 126 -17.23 -21.08 -9.68
CA LEU A 126 -17.57 -22.18 -8.76
C LEU A 126 -16.90 -23.42 -9.35
N CYS A 127 -15.72 -23.77 -8.83
CA CYS A 127 -15.15 -25.09 -9.06
C CYS A 127 -16.10 -26.13 -8.43
N GLY A 128 -16.54 -27.08 -9.27
CA GLY A 128 -17.48 -28.16 -8.96
C GLY A 128 -17.07 -29.00 -7.75
N GLY A 129 -18.00 -29.62 -7.03
CA GLY A 129 -19.08 -30.44 -7.55
C GLY A 129 -18.68 -31.91 -7.45
N ALA A 130 -18.57 -32.42 -6.23
CA ALA A 130 -18.47 -33.86 -5.99
C ALA A 130 -19.89 -34.45 -5.99
N LEU A 131 -20.16 -35.28 -7.00
CA LEU A 131 -21.42 -35.98 -7.22
C LEU A 131 -21.66 -37.02 -6.11
N GLY A 132 -22.69 -36.82 -5.31
CA GLY A 132 -23.28 -37.85 -4.44
C GLY A 132 -24.51 -38.45 -5.12
N THR A 133 -24.39 -39.69 -5.60
CA THR A 133 -25.46 -40.50 -6.18
C THR A 133 -26.47 -40.93 -5.12
N VAL A 134 -27.76 -40.68 -5.34
CA VAL A 134 -28.85 -41.50 -4.76
C VAL A 134 -29.86 -41.83 -5.86
N LEU A 135 -29.91 -43.11 -6.18
CA LEU A 135 -30.91 -43.78 -7.00
C LEU A 135 -32.28 -43.78 -6.30
N THR A 136 -33.35 -43.40 -7.00
CA THR A 136 -34.70 -43.85 -6.67
C THR A 136 -35.45 -44.07 -7.98
N GLN A 137 -35.78 -45.33 -8.27
CA GLN A 137 -36.66 -45.73 -9.37
C GLN A 137 -38.12 -45.54 -8.95
N PRO A 138 -39.05 -45.23 -9.87
CA PRO A 138 -40.48 -45.43 -9.64
C PRO A 138 -40.92 -46.83 -10.09
N ALA A 139 -41.75 -47.47 -9.28
CA ALA A 139 -42.43 -48.72 -9.58
C ALA A 139 -43.64 -48.48 -10.52
N LEU A 140 -43.84 -49.41 -11.46
CA LEU A 140 -45.13 -49.74 -12.07
C LEU A 140 -45.42 -51.21 -11.78
#